data_AF-A0A9E2IVA5-F1
#
_entry.id   AF-A0A9E2IVA5-F1
#
_cell.length_a   1.000
_cell.length_b   1.000
_cell.length_c   1.000
_cell.angle_alpha   90.00
_cell.angle_beta   90.00
_cell.angle_gamma   90.00
#
_symmetry.space_group_name_H-M   'P 1'
#
loop_
_entity.id
_entity.type
_entity.pdbx_description
1 polymer ?
#
loop_
_entity_poly.entity_id
_entity_poly.type
_entity_poly.pdbx_seq_one_letter_code
_entity_poly.pdbx_strand_id
1 'polypeptide(L)' 'MEQQKYIVFLFPSVSHTLKAEKILKEQGIAHKLIPVPRHIGSDCGVCLRVTADRQDAAESALQGRVNWEEMVFL' A
#
# COMPACT_ATOMS: atom_id res chain seq x y z
N MET A 1 14.50 -17.60 11.65
CA MET A 1 13.52 -17.61 10.54
C MET A 1 12.64 -16.37 10.72
N GLU A 2 12.99 -15.25 10.09
CA GLU A 2 12.17 -14.03 10.18
C GLU A 2 11.02 -14.13 9.18
N GLN A 3 9.80 -14.18 9.70
CA GLN A 3 8.59 -14.02 8.89
C GLN A 3 8.59 -12.58 8.39
N GLN A 4 8.92 -12.38 7.11
CA GLN A 4 8.78 -11.07 6.46
C GLN A 4 7.31 -10.66 6.53
N LYS A 5 7.00 -9.73 7.43
CA LYS A 5 5.68 -9.13 7.56
C LYS A 5 5.50 -8.14 6.44
N TYR A 6 4.40 -8.27 5.71
CA TYR A 6 4.02 -7.32 4.68
C TYR A 6 2.85 -6.49 5.18
N ILE A 7 2.69 -5.30 4.61
CA ILE A 7 1.56 -4.42 4.89
C ILE A 7 0.96 -4.03 3.56
N VAL A 8 -0.35 -4.09 3.47
CA VAL A 8 -1.10 -3.61 2.32
C VAL A 8 -1.90 -2.38 2.70
N PHE A 9 -1.78 -1.35 1.88
CA PHE A 9 -2.59 -0.14 1.94
C PHE A 9 -3.80 -0.31 1.03
N LEU A 10 -4.98 -0.18 1.63
CA LEU A 10 -6.27 -0.17 0.95
C LEU A 10 -6.63 1.26 0.59
N PHE A 11 -7.15 1.43 -0.62
CA PHE A 11 -7.50 2.73 -1.15
C PHE A 11 -8.96 2.72 -1.59
N PRO A 12 -9.65 3.87 -1.51
CA PRO A 12 -11.06 3.96 -1.87
C PRO A 12 -11.29 3.77 -3.37
N SER A 13 -10.25 3.90 -4.20
CA SER A 13 -10.35 3.74 -5.65
C SER A 13 -8.99 3.43 -6.26
N VAL A 14 -9.00 2.78 -7.43
CA VAL A 14 -7.80 2.49 -8.23
C VAL A 14 -6.96 3.74 -8.49
N SER A 15 -7.59 4.89 -8.75
CA SER A 15 -6.90 6.16 -8.98
C SER A 15 -6.01 6.57 -7.80
N HIS A 16 -6.46 6.33 -6.57
CA HIS A 16 -5.68 6.60 -5.36
C HIS A 16 -4.51 5.60 -5.25
N THR A 17 -4.76 4.31 -5.52
CA THR A 17 -3.70 3.28 -5.53
C THR A 17 -2.59 3.61 -6.53
N LEU A 18 -2.95 3.99 -7.75
CA LEU A 18 -2.00 4.38 -8.80
C LEU A 18 -1.23 5.66 -8.44
N LYS A 19 -1.91 6.63 -7.81
CA LYS A 19 -1.25 7.86 -7.33
C LYS A 19 -0.25 7.54 -6.22
N ALA A 20 -0.62 6.68 -5.27
CA ALA A 20 0.25 6.22 -4.20
C ALA A 20 1.45 5.45 -4.76
N GLU A 21 1.23 4.53 -5.70
CA GLU A 21 2.29 3.80 -6.41
C GLU A 21 3.29 4.76 -7.03
N LYS A 22 2.80 5.75 -7.78
CA LYS A 22 3.67 6.74 -8.42
C LYS A 22 4.54 7.49 -7.39
N ILE A 23 3.95 7.94 -6.29
CA ILE A 23 4.68 8.65 -5.23
C ILE A 23 5.75 7.76 -4.62
N LEU A 24 5.41 6.52 -4.27
CA LEU A 24 6.36 5.58 -3.66
C LEU A 24 7.48 5.23 -4.64
N LYS A 25 7.16 5.08 -5.93
CA LYS A 25 8.14 4.89 -7.00
C LYS A 25 9.08 6.08 -7.13
N GLU A 26 8.56 7.31 -7.08
CA GLU A 26 9.34 8.55 -7.12
C GLU A 26 10.25 8.70 -5.88
N GLN A 27 9.82 8.19 -4.73
CA GLN A 27 10.63 8.16 -3.50
C GLN A 27 11.61 6.97 -3.44
N GLY A 28 11.59 6.07 -4.42
CA GLY A 28 12.43 4.86 -4.41
C GLY A 28 12.06 3.86 -3.31
N ILE A 29 10.83 3.89 -2.82
CA ILE A 29 10.33 2.97 -1.80
C ILE A 29 9.92 1.65 -2.46
N ALA A 30 10.46 0.54 -1.95
CA ALA A 30 10.11 -0.78 -2.43
C ALA A 30 8.64 -1.09 -2.14
N HIS A 31 7.83 -1.15 -3.20
CA HIS A 31 6.41 -1.46 -3.13
C HIS A 31 6.00 -2.39 -4.26
N LYS A 32 4.83 -3.02 -4.12
CA LYS A 32 4.27 -3.90 -5.12
C LYS A 32 2.75 -3.77 -5.15
N LEU A 33 2.22 -3.47 -6.32
CA LEU A 33 0.78 -3.49 -6.54
C LEU A 33 0.34 -4.95 -6.69
N ILE A 34 -0.63 -5.36 -5.87
CA ILE A 34 -1.21 -6.71 -5.91
C ILE A 34 -2.74 -6.60 -5.97
N PRO A 35 -3.43 -7.57 -6.60
CA PRO A 35 -4.86 -7.65 -6.47
C PRO A 35 -5.22 -7.86 -5.00
N VAL A 36 -6.29 -7.20 -4.55
CA VAL A 36 -6.75 -7.31 -3.17
C VAL A 36 -7.07 -8.79 -2.91
N PRO A 37 -6.49 -9.39 -1.85
CA PRO A 37 -6.80 -10.77 -1.51
C PRO A 37 -8.30 -10.94 -1.25
N ARG A 38 -8.90 -12.05 -1.67
CA ARG A 38 -10.36 -12.29 -1.52
C ARG A 38 -10.90 -12.18 -0.08
N HIS A 39 -10.04 -12.29 0.92
CA HIS A 39 -10.39 -12.14 2.33
C HIS A 39 -10.43 -10.68 2.81
N ILE A 40 -9.89 -9.76 2.01
CA ILE A 40 -9.88 -8.32 2.25
C ILE A 40 -10.90 -7.72 1.27
N GLY A 41 -12.05 -7.27 1.77
CA GLY A 41 -13.08 -6.67 0.93
C GLY A 41 -12.68 -5.26 0.54
N SER A 42 -12.25 -5.03 -0.69
CA SER A 42 -12.02 -3.68 -1.21
C SER A 42 -12.64 -3.53 -2.58
N ASP A 43 -13.50 -2.54 -2.73
CA ASP A 43 -14.21 -2.24 -3.98
C ASP A 43 -13.27 -1.85 -5.13
N CYS A 44 -12.06 -1.37 -4.83
CA CYS A 44 -11.09 -0.97 -5.85
C CYS A 44 -10.38 -2.16 -6.54
N GLY A 45 -10.42 -3.36 -5.96
CA GLY A 45 -9.82 -4.58 -6.50
C GLY A 45 -8.29 -4.65 -6.48
N VAL A 46 -7.57 -3.55 -6.20
CA VAL A 46 -6.10 -3.50 -6.15
C VAL A 46 -5.57 -2.71 -4.95
N CYS A 47 -4.58 -3.27 -4.27
CA CYS A 47 -3.94 -2.66 -3.11
C CYS A 47 -2.42 -2.58 -3.28
N LEU A 48 -1.81 -1.77 -2.44
CA LEU A 48 -0.38 -1.50 -2.50
C LEU A 48 0.32 -2.18 -1.34
N ARG A 49 1.14 -3.17 -1.65
CA ARG A 49 1.91 -3.94 -0.67
C ARG A 49 3.30 -3.34 -0.49
N VAL A 50 3.68 -3.12 0.76
CA VAL A 50 5.05 -2.79 1.19
C VAL A 50 5.52 -3.81 2.22
N THR A 51 6.81 -3.81 2.49
CA THR A 51 7.37 -4.57 3.61
C THR A 51 7.20 -3.75 4.90
N ALA A 52 7.09 -4.42 6.04
CA ALA A 52 6.92 -3.75 7.33
C ALA A 52 8.08 -2.79 7.67
N ASP A 53 9.31 -3.06 7.21
CA ASP A 53 10.45 -2.14 7.39
C ASP A 53 10.30 -0.82 6.63
N ARG A 54 9.39 -0.76 5.65
CA ARG A 54 9.10 0.43 4.85
C ARG A 54 7.75 1.05 5.19
N GLN A 55 7.06 0.56 6.22
CA GLN A 55 5.78 1.11 6.64
C GLN A 55 5.88 2.62 6.89
N ASP A 56 6.75 3.05 7.81
CA ASP A 56 6.92 4.46 8.17
C ASP A 56 7.29 5.33 6.97
N ALA A 57 8.18 4.83 6.11
CA ALA A 57 8.59 5.54 4.91
C ALA A 57 7.43 5.69 3.92
N ALA A 58 6.65 4.63 3.71
CA ALA A 58 5.50 4.65 2.82
C ALA A 58 4.39 5.56 3.38
N GLU A 59 4.08 5.43 4.66
CA GLU A 59 3.10 6.27 5.34
C GLU A 59 3.49 7.75 5.26
N SER A 60 4.73 8.10 5.61
CA SER A 60 5.20 9.48 5.52
C SER A 60 5.21 10.03 4.08
N ALA A 61 5.49 9.18 3.08
CA ALA A 61 5.46 9.60 1.68
C ALA A 61 4.04 9.84 1.18
N LEU A 62 3.06 9.06 1.65
CA LEU A 62 1.65 9.17 1.25
C LEU A 62 0.90 10.23 2.05
N GLN A 63 1.30 10.48 3.30
CA GLN A 63 0.64 11.40 4.21
C GLN A 63 0.53 12.80 3.60
N GLY A 64 -0.70 13.33 3.56
CA GLY A 64 -1.01 14.62 2.95
C GLY A 64 -1.01 14.64 1.42
N ARG A 65 -0.70 13.53 0.73
CA ARG A 65 -0.70 13.43 -0.75
C ARG A 65 -1.80 12.51 -1.29
N VAL A 66 -2.07 11.41 -0.60
CA VAL A 66 -3.08 10.41 -0.95
C VAL A 66 -3.77 9.91 0.32
N ASN A 67 -5.10 9.82 0.31
CA ASN A 67 -5.85 9.17 1.37
C ASN A 67 -5.91 7.66 1.11
N TRP A 68 -5.59 6.88 2.15
CA TRP A 68 -5.84 5.44 2.24
C TRP A 68 -6.97 5.19 3.25
N GLU A 69 -7.68 4.09 3.10
CA GLU A 69 -8.79 3.72 3.98
C GLU A 69 -8.29 2.91 5.17
N GLU A 70 -7.49 1.89 4.91
CA GLU A 70 -7.07 0.94 5.93
C GLU A 70 -5.71 0.32 5.59
N MET A 71 -4.98 -0.08 6.62
CA MET A 71 -3.70 -0.79 6.51
C MET A 71 -3.84 -2.17 7.14
N VAL A 72 -3.57 -3.21 6.36
CA VAL A 72 -3.70 -4.60 6.81
C VAL A 72 -2.34 -5.29 6.75
N PHE A 73 -1.99 -6.01 7.81
CA PHE A 73 -0.78 -6.83 7.87
C PHE A 73 -1.02 -8.19 7.19
N LEU A 74 -0.08 -8.60 6.34
CA LEU A 74 -0.02 -9.90 5.67
C LEU A 74 1.16 -10.74 6.21
#